data_AF-W9YBZ1-F1
#
_entry.id   AF-W9YBZ1-F1
#
_cell.length_a   1.000
_cell.length_b   1.000
_cell.length_c   1.000
_cell.angle_alpha   90.00
_cell.angle_beta   90.00
_cell.angle_gamma   90.00
#
_symmetry.space_group_name_H-M   'P 1'
#
loop_
_entity.id
_entity.type
_entity.pdbx_description
1 polymer ?
#
loop_
_entity_poly.entity_id
_entity_poly.type
_entity_poly.pdbx_seq_one_letter_code
_entity_poly.pdbx_strand_id
1 'polypeptide(L)'
;MPGHLQDPSSQWDGRYFDPHQSTERWAELQGPWVPFGPFDQAIDYFQDGSFWIIRAPGHMPGNLCAAARVHGGHWIVLGSDCCHSREIYKGIHDFGYFALPDGRAACLHADVQAARDTIERITIMETVHGAHIAFAHDASWMVAAEDPVLMSLLGERLQAAARERIPFGEVA
;
A
#
# COMPACT_ATOMS: atom_id res chain seq x y z
N MET A 1 -13.97 7.94 8.28
CA MET A 1 -14.39 9.32 8.60
C MET A 1 -15.07 9.87 7.36
N PRO A 2 -16.36 10.26 7.35
CA PRO A 2 -16.93 10.95 6.19
C PRO A 2 -16.25 12.31 6.10
N GLY A 3 -15.49 12.52 5.03
CA GLY A 3 -14.75 13.75 4.80
C GLY A 3 -15.71 14.78 4.24
N HIS A 4 -15.96 15.86 4.96
CA HIS A 4 -16.81 16.94 4.45
C HIS A 4 -16.54 18.30 5.00
N LEU A 5 -16.77 19.27 4.11
CA LEU A 5 -17.24 20.59 4.52
C LEU A 5 -18.63 20.93 3.94
N GLN A 6 -19.18 20.21 2.93
CA GLN A 6 -20.48 20.59 2.32
C GLN A 6 -21.34 19.45 1.75
N ASP A 7 -20.76 18.53 0.97
CA ASP A 7 -21.45 17.29 0.58
C ASP A 7 -21.65 16.44 1.87
N PRO A 8 -22.57 15.49 1.97
CA PRO A 8 -22.56 14.51 3.07
C PRO A 8 -22.20 13.10 2.59
N SER A 9 -22.02 12.91 1.29
CA SER A 9 -21.75 11.64 0.62
C SER A 9 -20.29 11.41 0.17
N SER A 10 -19.46 12.45 -0.02
CA SER A 10 -18.02 12.26 -0.24
C SER A 10 -17.35 11.49 0.89
N GLN A 11 -16.44 10.64 0.44
CA GLN A 11 -15.52 9.88 1.27
C GLN A 11 -14.19 10.64 1.47
N TRP A 12 -13.99 11.73 0.73
CA TRP A 12 -12.76 12.54 0.66
C TRP A 12 -12.83 13.73 1.61
N ASP A 13 -11.72 14.06 2.28
CA ASP A 13 -11.68 15.19 3.20
C ASP A 13 -11.93 16.53 2.48
N GLY A 14 -13.07 17.17 2.80
CA GLY A 14 -13.48 18.44 2.19
C GLY A 14 -12.47 19.57 2.39
N ARG A 15 -11.61 19.52 3.42
CA ARG A 15 -10.55 20.53 3.58
C ARG A 15 -9.58 20.58 2.40
N TYR A 16 -9.39 19.47 1.71
CA TYR A 16 -8.53 19.35 0.53
C TYR A 16 -9.32 19.32 -0.78
N PHE A 17 -10.45 18.60 -0.80
CA PHE A 17 -11.14 18.25 -2.04
C PHE A 17 -12.48 18.97 -2.25
N ASP A 18 -12.90 19.84 -1.32
CA ASP A 18 -14.07 20.69 -1.55
C ASP A 18 -13.73 21.76 -2.61
N PRO A 19 -14.45 21.81 -3.74
CA PRO A 19 -14.12 22.71 -4.86
C PRO A 19 -14.34 24.20 -4.54
N HIS A 20 -15.03 24.52 -3.44
CA HIS A 20 -15.41 25.87 -3.08
C HIS A 20 -14.87 26.31 -1.71
N GLN A 21 -14.71 25.37 -0.78
CA GLN A 21 -14.37 25.61 0.62
C GLN A 21 -13.09 24.91 1.08
N SER A 22 -12.24 24.40 0.17
CA SER A 22 -10.95 23.82 0.54
C SER A 22 -10.12 24.83 1.34
N THR A 23 -9.67 24.44 2.53
CA THR A 23 -8.80 25.25 3.38
C THR A 23 -7.33 24.89 3.22
N GLU A 24 -7.05 23.66 2.75
CA GLU A 24 -5.71 23.12 2.59
C GLU A 24 -5.30 23.11 1.11
N ARG A 25 -3.99 23.21 0.87
CA ARG A 25 -3.42 23.13 -0.48
C ARG A 25 -2.91 21.73 -0.76
N TRP A 26 -3.09 21.28 -1.98
CA TRP A 26 -2.52 20.04 -2.49
C TRP A 26 -2.06 20.24 -3.94
N ALA A 27 -1.20 19.34 -4.40
CA ALA A 27 -0.81 19.23 -5.80
C ALA A 27 -0.55 17.77 -6.13
N GLU A 28 -0.84 17.38 -7.36
CA GLU A 28 -0.47 16.07 -7.87
C GLU A 28 1.01 16.02 -8.24
N LEU A 29 1.60 14.82 -8.14
CA LEU A 29 2.92 14.55 -8.68
C LEU A 29 2.86 14.64 -10.21
N GLN A 30 3.57 15.63 -10.75
CA GLN A 30 3.49 15.98 -12.17
C GLN A 30 4.15 14.95 -13.10
N GLY A 31 5.03 14.09 -12.56
CA GLY A 31 5.80 13.13 -13.36
C GLY A 31 7.22 13.60 -13.69
N PRO A 32 7.87 12.99 -14.70
CA PRO A 32 7.28 12.06 -15.66
C PRO A 32 6.90 10.70 -15.03
N TRP A 33 5.72 10.19 -15.38
CA TRP A 33 5.32 8.83 -15.07
C TRP A 33 5.89 7.89 -16.13
N VAL A 34 6.77 6.98 -15.73
CA VAL A 34 7.48 6.05 -16.62
C VAL A 34 7.33 4.61 -16.12
N PRO A 35 7.57 3.61 -16.98
CA PRO A 35 7.53 2.22 -16.54
C PRO A 35 8.60 1.88 -15.51
N PHE A 36 8.26 1.04 -14.53
CA PHE A 36 9.17 0.46 -13.54
C PHE A 36 8.77 -0.98 -13.23
N GLY A 37 9.65 -1.94 -13.57
CA GLY A 37 9.36 -3.36 -13.45
C GLY A 37 8.08 -3.74 -14.23
N PRO A 38 7.08 -4.38 -13.59
CA PRO A 38 5.79 -4.72 -14.20
C PRO A 38 4.75 -3.59 -14.18
N PHE A 39 5.10 -2.41 -13.66
CA PHE A 39 4.19 -1.26 -13.59
C PHE A 39 4.45 -0.28 -14.73
N ASP A 40 3.37 0.19 -15.35
CA ASP A 40 3.45 1.13 -16.48
C ASP A 40 3.70 2.58 -16.05
N GLN A 41 3.38 2.92 -14.79
CA GLN A 41 3.39 4.29 -14.29
C GLN A 41 4.04 4.38 -12.89
N ALA A 42 5.27 4.87 -12.87
CA ALA A 42 6.04 5.17 -11.68
C ALA A 42 6.85 6.47 -11.84
N ILE A 43 7.22 7.09 -10.73
CA ILE A 43 8.07 8.28 -10.66
C ILE A 43 9.29 7.95 -9.80
N ASP A 44 10.48 8.17 -10.35
CA ASP A 44 11.70 8.28 -9.54
C ASP A 44 11.67 9.60 -8.77
N TYR A 45 11.33 9.51 -7.47
CA TYR A 45 11.01 10.67 -6.66
C TYR A 45 12.27 11.48 -6.30
N PHE A 46 13.39 10.80 -6.08
CA PHE A 46 14.67 11.45 -5.76
C PHE A 46 15.55 11.70 -6.99
N GLN A 47 15.16 11.17 -8.16
CA GLN A 47 15.89 11.30 -9.42
C GLN A 47 17.29 10.67 -9.39
N ASP A 48 17.51 9.74 -8.46
CA ASP A 48 18.75 8.96 -8.31
C ASP A 48 18.52 7.45 -8.48
N GLY A 49 17.29 7.06 -8.82
CA GLY A 49 16.85 5.68 -8.98
C GLY A 49 16.67 4.91 -7.68
N SER A 50 16.76 5.55 -6.51
CA SER A 50 16.68 4.88 -5.21
C SER A 50 15.26 4.71 -4.67
N PHE A 51 14.31 5.57 -5.06
CA PHE A 51 12.96 5.53 -4.53
C PHE A 51 11.92 5.86 -5.60
N TRP A 52 11.02 4.92 -5.83
CA TRP A 52 10.00 4.99 -6.86
C TRP A 52 8.62 5.03 -6.25
N ILE A 53 7.82 6.02 -6.62
CA ILE A 53 6.39 6.08 -6.32
C ILE A 53 5.65 5.46 -7.50
N ILE A 54 4.79 4.48 -7.26
CA ILE A 54 4.20 3.62 -8.28
C ILE A 54 2.68 3.70 -8.18
N ARG A 55 1.98 3.86 -9.31
CA ARG A 55 0.51 3.78 -9.34
C ARG A 55 0.06 2.35 -9.14
N ALA A 56 -0.78 2.14 -8.14
CA ALA A 56 -1.21 0.82 -7.71
C ALA A 56 -2.73 0.82 -7.43
N PRO A 57 -3.56 0.93 -8.48
CA PRO A 57 -5.01 1.08 -8.34
C PRO A 57 -5.66 -0.19 -7.76
N GLY A 58 -6.86 -0.02 -7.21
CA GLY A 58 -7.69 -1.13 -6.75
C GLY A 58 -8.33 -0.85 -5.39
N HIS A 59 -7.51 -0.56 -4.37
CA HIS A 59 -8.01 -0.21 -3.04
C HIS A 59 -8.89 1.05 -3.08
N MET A 60 -8.33 2.14 -3.61
CA MET A 60 -9.01 3.40 -3.82
C MET A 60 -8.47 4.10 -5.08
N PRO A 61 -9.25 5.00 -5.71
CA PRO A 61 -8.74 5.86 -6.76
C PRO A 61 -7.51 6.63 -6.27
N GLY A 62 -6.43 6.61 -7.05
CA GLY A 62 -5.18 7.28 -6.68
C GLY A 62 -4.31 6.53 -5.66
N ASN A 63 -4.64 5.27 -5.32
CA ASN A 63 -3.77 4.46 -4.48
C ASN A 63 -2.37 4.29 -5.10
N LEU A 64 -1.35 4.41 -4.26
CA LEU A 64 0.05 4.33 -4.64
C LEU A 64 0.75 3.26 -3.79
N CYS A 65 1.74 2.60 -4.38
CA CYS A 65 2.75 1.88 -3.62
C CYS A 65 4.12 2.52 -3.90
N ALA A 66 5.16 2.04 -3.22
CA ALA A 66 6.51 2.52 -3.48
C ALA A 66 7.51 1.37 -3.57
N ALA A 67 8.62 1.58 -4.28
CA ALA A 67 9.77 0.69 -4.29
C ALA A 67 11.02 1.46 -3.86
N ALA A 68 11.70 0.96 -2.83
CA ALA A 68 12.91 1.54 -2.28
C ALA A 68 14.09 0.60 -2.51
N ARG A 69 15.17 1.13 -3.07
CA ARG A 69 16.45 0.44 -3.16
C ARG A 69 17.21 0.66 -1.86
N VAL A 70 17.56 -0.43 -1.19
CA VAL A 70 18.29 -0.39 0.09
C VAL A 70 19.74 -0.82 -0.10
N HIS A 71 20.53 -0.70 0.98
CA HIS A 71 21.93 -1.12 0.99
C HIS A 71 22.06 -2.60 0.56
N GLY A 72 23.13 -2.93 -0.17
CA GLY A 72 23.30 -4.25 -0.76
C GLY A 72 22.60 -4.45 -2.11
N GLY A 73 21.87 -3.43 -2.61
CA GLY A 73 21.21 -3.48 -3.92
C GLY A 73 19.87 -4.21 -3.93
N HIS A 74 19.34 -4.54 -2.76
CA HIS A 74 18.02 -5.12 -2.60
C HIS A 74 16.92 -4.08 -2.83
N TRP A 75 15.75 -4.55 -3.22
CA TRP A 75 14.55 -3.74 -3.38
C TRP A 75 13.51 -4.13 -2.36
N ILE A 76 12.85 -3.13 -1.78
CA ILE A 76 11.68 -3.32 -0.92
C ILE A 76 10.49 -2.63 -1.58
N VAL A 77 9.42 -3.38 -1.82
CA VAL A 77 8.12 -2.83 -2.23
C VAL A 77 7.28 -2.57 -0.98
N LEU A 78 6.98 -1.30 -0.76
CA LEU A 78 6.03 -0.81 0.24
C LEU A 78 4.65 -0.83 -0.41
N GLY A 79 3.95 -1.97 -0.25
CA GLY A 79 2.69 -2.27 -0.91
C GLY A 79 1.49 -1.46 -0.43
N SER A 80 1.62 -0.65 0.63
CA SER A 80 0.51 0.12 1.22
C SER A 80 -0.74 -0.77 1.39
N ASP A 81 -1.91 -0.26 1.00
CA ASP A 81 -3.21 -0.93 1.11
C ASP A 81 -3.57 -1.70 -0.17
N CYS A 82 -2.59 -1.97 -1.05
CA CYS A 82 -2.80 -2.82 -2.24
C CYS A 82 -3.24 -4.24 -1.86
N CYS A 83 -2.87 -4.70 -0.66
CA CYS A 83 -3.36 -5.93 -0.09
C CYS A 83 -3.35 -5.86 1.43
N HIS A 84 -4.47 -6.22 2.05
CA HIS A 84 -4.66 -6.14 3.51
C HIS A 84 -4.28 -7.42 4.25
N SER A 85 -4.11 -8.54 3.54
CA SER A 85 -3.77 -9.83 4.15
C SER A 85 -2.78 -10.60 3.28
N ARG A 86 -1.75 -11.14 3.93
CA ARG A 86 -0.76 -12.01 3.27
C ARG A 86 -1.41 -13.27 2.66
N GLU A 87 -2.54 -13.72 3.18
CA GLU A 87 -3.26 -14.88 2.65
C GLU A 87 -3.97 -14.58 1.32
N ILE A 88 -4.52 -13.37 1.17
CA ILE A 88 -5.05 -12.89 -0.11
C ILE A 88 -3.92 -12.78 -1.13
N TYR A 89 -2.79 -12.18 -0.71
CA TYR A 89 -1.60 -12.08 -1.55
C TYR A 89 -1.07 -13.44 -2.02
N LYS A 90 -1.10 -14.47 -1.16
CA LYS A 90 -0.70 -15.85 -1.48
C LYS A 90 -1.76 -16.63 -2.27
N GLY A 91 -2.93 -16.04 -2.54
CA GLY A 91 -4.04 -16.73 -3.21
C GLY A 91 -4.71 -17.82 -2.38
N ILE A 92 -4.50 -17.83 -1.05
CA ILE A 92 -5.13 -18.80 -0.13
C ILE A 92 -6.60 -18.42 0.08
N HIS A 93 -6.89 -17.12 0.15
CA HIS A 93 -8.24 -16.58 0.29
C HIS A 93 -8.53 -15.58 -0.82
N ASP A 94 -9.81 -15.43 -1.14
CA ASP A 94 -10.28 -14.41 -2.07
C ASP A 94 -10.61 -13.10 -1.35
N PHE A 95 -10.84 -12.04 -2.12
CA PHE A 95 -11.24 -10.74 -1.59
C PHE A 95 -12.52 -10.85 -0.74
N GLY A 96 -12.47 -10.28 0.46
CA GLY A 96 -13.60 -10.26 1.38
C GLY A 96 -14.70 -9.30 0.93
N TYR A 97 -15.95 -9.72 1.12
CA TYR A 97 -17.14 -8.91 0.91
C TYR A 97 -17.96 -8.84 2.19
N PHE A 98 -18.49 -7.67 2.50
CA PHE A 98 -19.39 -7.44 3.63
C PHE A 98 -20.74 -6.92 3.15
N ALA A 99 -21.81 -7.33 3.84
CA ALA A 99 -23.16 -6.90 3.52
C ALA A 99 -23.41 -5.48 4.02
N LEU A 100 -23.96 -4.63 3.16
CA LEU A 100 -24.48 -3.32 3.51
C LEU A 100 -25.94 -3.42 3.97
N PRO A 101 -26.45 -2.44 4.75
CA PRO A 101 -27.83 -2.43 5.24
C PRO A 101 -28.90 -2.49 4.13
N ASP A 102 -28.55 -2.11 2.90
CA ASP A 102 -29.42 -2.14 1.73
C ASP A 102 -29.37 -3.47 0.95
N GLY A 103 -28.65 -4.48 1.45
CA GLY A 103 -28.52 -5.80 0.85
C GLY A 103 -27.44 -5.92 -0.23
N ARG A 104 -26.73 -4.83 -0.57
CA ARG A 104 -25.57 -4.89 -1.46
C ARG A 104 -24.35 -5.47 -0.73
N ALA A 105 -23.43 -6.05 -1.48
CA ALA A 105 -22.11 -6.41 -0.98
C ALA A 105 -21.11 -5.27 -1.27
N ALA A 106 -20.25 -4.97 -0.32
CA ALA A 106 -19.15 -4.03 -0.47
C ALA A 106 -17.81 -4.73 -0.19
N CYS A 107 -16.75 -4.23 -0.83
CA CYS A 107 -15.38 -4.67 -0.61
C CYS A 107 -14.55 -3.49 -0.10
N LEU A 108 -13.45 -3.77 0.60
CA LEU A 108 -12.46 -2.74 0.94
C LEU A 108 -11.71 -2.21 -0.29
N HIS A 109 -11.83 -2.87 -1.45
CA HIS A 109 -11.27 -2.41 -2.71
C HIS A 109 -12.38 -1.81 -3.55
N ALA A 110 -12.22 -0.53 -3.93
CA ALA A 110 -13.14 0.17 -4.83
C ALA A 110 -13.21 -0.49 -6.22
N ASP A 111 -12.10 -1.10 -6.68
CA ASP A 111 -12.01 -1.88 -7.91
C ASP A 111 -11.24 -3.18 -7.64
N VAL A 112 -11.98 -4.28 -7.51
CA VAL A 112 -11.41 -5.61 -7.20
C VAL A 112 -10.56 -6.13 -8.37
N GLN A 113 -10.91 -5.82 -9.61
CA GLN A 113 -10.15 -6.29 -10.76
C GLN A 113 -8.80 -5.56 -10.82
N ALA A 114 -8.80 -4.24 -10.70
CA ALA A 114 -7.56 -3.47 -10.65
C ALA A 114 -6.70 -3.87 -9.42
N ALA A 115 -7.32 -4.21 -8.28
CA ALA A 115 -6.59 -4.72 -7.13
C ALA A 115 -5.89 -6.06 -7.41
N ARG A 116 -6.56 -6.99 -8.10
CA ARG A 116 -5.96 -8.26 -8.55
C ARG A 116 -4.76 -8.02 -9.46
N ASP A 117 -4.92 -7.17 -10.46
CA ASP A 117 -3.86 -6.84 -11.42
C ASP A 117 -2.65 -6.20 -10.70
N THR A 118 -2.91 -5.30 -9.74
CA THR A 118 -1.87 -4.71 -8.89
C THR A 118 -1.16 -5.76 -8.06
N ILE A 119 -1.89 -6.68 -7.41
CA ILE A 119 -1.30 -7.78 -6.64
C ILE A 119 -0.42 -8.66 -7.54
N GLU A 120 -0.88 -9.02 -8.74
CA GLU A 120 -0.09 -9.81 -9.69
C GLU A 120 1.23 -9.11 -10.07
N ARG A 121 1.19 -7.80 -10.31
CA ARG A 121 2.39 -7.00 -10.57
C ARG A 121 3.33 -6.97 -9.37
N ILE A 122 2.81 -6.87 -8.15
CA ILE A 122 3.63 -6.99 -6.92
C ILE A 122 4.23 -8.39 -6.81
N THR A 123 3.49 -9.44 -7.16
CA THR A 123 4.00 -10.82 -7.19
C THR A 123 5.13 -10.99 -8.19
N ILE A 124 5.07 -10.33 -9.35
CA ILE A 124 6.19 -10.32 -10.31
C ILE A 124 7.41 -9.61 -9.72
N MET A 125 7.23 -8.50 -9.00
CA MET A 125 8.33 -7.84 -8.29
C MET A 125 9.01 -8.78 -7.28
N GLU A 126 8.24 -9.56 -6.52
CA GLU A 126 8.79 -10.53 -5.57
C GLU A 126 9.49 -11.70 -6.25
N THR A 127 8.79 -12.37 -7.18
CA THR A 127 9.20 -13.67 -7.72
C THR A 127 10.20 -13.58 -8.86
N VAL A 128 10.13 -12.53 -9.69
CA VAL A 128 10.99 -12.35 -10.87
C VAL A 128 12.12 -11.37 -10.57
N HIS A 129 11.83 -10.29 -9.85
CA HIS A 129 12.83 -9.25 -9.55
C HIS A 129 13.48 -9.39 -8.17
N GLY A 130 13.04 -10.35 -7.34
CA GLY A 130 13.62 -10.61 -6.02
C GLY A 130 13.39 -9.48 -5.03
N ALA A 131 12.33 -8.68 -5.21
CA ALA A 131 12.00 -7.62 -4.27
C ALA A 131 11.33 -8.19 -3.01
N HIS A 132 11.59 -7.55 -1.88
CA HIS A 132 11.00 -7.90 -0.61
C HIS A 132 9.70 -7.10 -0.40
N ILE A 133 8.62 -7.73 0.04
CA ILE A 133 7.28 -7.10 0.04
C ILE A 133 6.79 -6.83 1.46
N ALA A 134 6.50 -5.57 1.76
CA ALA A 134 5.87 -5.14 3.01
C ALA A 134 4.51 -4.46 2.72
N PHE A 135 3.42 -5.04 3.22
CA PHE A 135 2.08 -4.44 3.18
C PHE A 135 1.80 -3.68 4.47
N ALA A 136 0.94 -2.65 4.42
CA ALA A 136 0.64 -1.81 5.59
C ALA A 136 -0.01 -2.58 6.74
N HIS A 137 -0.83 -3.57 6.41
CA HIS A 137 -1.59 -4.38 7.38
C HIS A 137 -1.05 -5.80 7.56
N ASP A 138 0.19 -6.05 7.13
CA ASP A 138 0.85 -7.34 7.35
C ASP A 138 2.05 -7.19 8.29
N ALA A 139 1.86 -7.58 9.54
CA ALA A 139 2.92 -7.61 10.54
C ALA A 139 3.63 -8.98 10.62
N SER A 140 3.23 -9.99 9.83
CA SER A 140 3.74 -11.36 10.00
C SER A 140 5.25 -11.45 9.76
N TRP A 141 5.77 -10.66 8.82
CA TRP A 141 7.20 -10.60 8.53
C TRP A 141 8.01 -10.00 9.69
N MET A 142 7.44 -9.06 10.44
CA MET A 142 8.09 -8.47 11.62
C MET A 142 8.16 -9.49 12.76
N VAL A 143 7.11 -10.29 12.93
CA VAL A 143 7.06 -11.36 13.93
C VAL A 143 8.00 -12.51 13.60
N ALA A 144 8.00 -12.96 12.34
CA ALA A 144 8.88 -14.02 11.89
C ALA A 144 10.36 -13.58 11.97
N ALA A 145 10.65 -12.33 11.63
CA ALA A 145 11.99 -11.75 11.62
C ALA A 145 13.02 -12.55 10.78
N GLU A 146 12.53 -13.25 9.74
CA GLU A 146 13.32 -14.11 8.86
C GLU A 146 13.95 -13.35 7.68
N ASP A 147 13.39 -12.19 7.34
CA ASP A 147 13.83 -11.38 6.21
C ASP A 147 14.73 -10.22 6.70
N PRO A 148 16.06 -10.35 6.64
CA PRO A 148 16.97 -9.33 7.15
C PRO A 148 16.86 -8.00 6.40
N VAL A 149 16.40 -8.03 5.14
CA VAL A 149 16.24 -6.83 4.32
C VAL A 149 15.02 -6.04 4.79
N LEU A 150 13.87 -6.69 4.98
CA LEU A 150 12.70 -6.02 5.56
C LEU A 150 12.95 -5.55 6.99
N MET A 151 13.63 -6.37 7.81
CA MET A 151 13.95 -6.01 9.18
C MET A 151 14.88 -4.79 9.27
N SER A 152 15.67 -4.49 8.22
CA SER A 152 16.51 -3.29 8.16
C SER A 152 15.72 -1.98 8.13
N LEU A 153 14.42 -2.01 7.79
CA LEU A 153 13.53 -0.84 7.88
C LEU A 153 13.16 -0.46 9.31
N LEU A 154 13.27 -1.42 10.24
CA LEU A 154 12.84 -1.23 11.62
C LEU A 154 14.03 -0.82 12.49
N GLY A 155 13.90 0.28 13.22
CA GLY A 155 14.84 0.60 14.29
C GLY A 155 14.75 -0.40 15.44
N GLU A 156 15.81 -0.49 16.26
CA GLU A 156 15.93 -1.47 17.36
C GLU A 156 14.70 -1.53 18.28
N ARG A 157 14.13 -0.36 18.62
CA ARG A 157 12.92 -0.28 19.45
C ARG A 157 11.70 -0.95 18.82
N LEU A 158 11.53 -0.76 17.52
CA LEU A 158 10.38 -1.32 16.81
C LEU A 158 10.56 -2.82 16.56
N GLN A 159 11.79 -3.28 16.34
CA GLN A 159 12.10 -4.72 16.29
C GLN A 159 11.80 -5.41 17.63
N ALA A 160 12.14 -4.79 18.76
CA ALA A 160 11.82 -5.31 20.08
C ALA A 160 10.30 -5.37 20.31
N ALA A 161 9.59 -4.27 20.03
CA ALA A 161 8.13 -4.23 20.13
C ALA A 161 7.44 -5.27 19.22
N ALA A 162 7.95 -5.48 18.02
CA ALA A 162 7.41 -6.47 17.09
C ALA A 162 7.52 -7.90 17.62
N ARG A 163 8.57 -8.23 18.36
CA ARG A 163 8.76 -9.55 18.97
C ARG A 163 7.95 -9.73 20.24
N GLU A 164 7.83 -8.69 21.03
CA GLU A 164 7.27 -8.77 22.39
C GLU A 164 5.76 -8.52 22.45
N ARG A 165 5.19 -7.78 21.49
CA ARG A 165 3.81 -7.25 21.59
C ARG A 165 2.88 -7.75 20.48
N ILE A 166 3.38 -7.82 19.24
CA ILE A 166 2.57 -8.24 18.08
C ILE A 166 2.08 -9.70 18.18
N PRO A 167 2.88 -10.70 18.64
CA PRO A 167 2.40 -12.08 18.77
C PRO A 167 1.25 -12.25 19.76
N PHE A 168 1.06 -11.29 20.66
CA PHE A 168 0.01 -11.29 21.69
C PHE A 168 -1.18 -10.40 21.32
N GLY A 169 -1.22 -9.88 20.08
CA GLY A 169 -2.31 -9.03 19.60
C GLY A 169 -2.29 -7.60 20.14
N GLU A 170 -1.20 -7.17 20.77
CA GLU A 170 -1.02 -5.78 21.18
C GLU A 170 -0.47 -4.95 20.02
N VAL A 171 -1.15 -3.84 19.71
CA VAL A 171 -0.71 -2.91 18.67
C VAL A 171 0.57 -2.21 19.16
N ALA A 172 1.64 -2.33 18.38
CA ALA A 172 2.96 -1.77 18.68
C ALA A 172 2.92 -0.25 18.84
#